data_AF-A0A2A3VHD0-F1
#
_entry.id   AF-A0A2A3VHD0-F1
#
_cell.length_a   1.000
_cell.length_b   1.000
_cell.length_c   1.000
_cell.angle_alpha   90.00
_cell.angle_beta   90.00
_cell.angle_gamma   90.00
#
_symmetry.space_group_name_H-M   'P 1'
#
loop_
_entity.id
_entity.type
_entity.pdbx_description
1 polymer ?
#
loop_
_entity_poly.entity_id
_entity_poly.type
_entity_poly.pdbx_seq_one_letter_code
_entity_poly.pdbx_strand_id
1 'polypeptide(L)'
;MAGHLARAFGLPMPEFVLAQAPQGLLDLHPEGRDLGPDPAFASQRAGFAQDLTVTQRASVAAALQRDVLVFDWWVRNGDRTLTTSSGNPNLLWAAGDRGLVVIDHNLAFDQDFDAAQFAATHVFSEQIPFVFQDLVEPQSYAARLRQALAVWPDACNNAPEAWWFVDDEQTVPTDFDPAAILAMLNRCTTQEFWRLTP
;
A
#
# COMPACT_ATOMS: atom_id res chain seq x y z
N MET A 1 0.88 -7.60 -4.46
CA MET A 1 2.21 -7.04 -4.78
C MET A 1 2.60 -5.86 -3.89
N ALA A 2 1.84 -4.77 -3.85
CA ALA A 2 2.18 -3.56 -3.08
C ALA A 2 2.43 -3.82 -1.57
N GLY A 3 1.71 -4.74 -0.95
CA GLY A 3 1.97 -5.16 0.43
C GLY A 3 3.39 -5.71 0.68
N HIS A 4 4.00 -6.40 -0.29
CA HIS A 4 5.38 -6.87 -0.17
C HIS A 4 6.37 -5.70 -0.18
N LEU A 5 6.13 -4.69 -1.03
CA LEU A 5 6.93 -3.47 -1.06
C LEU A 5 6.80 -2.68 0.25
N ALA A 6 5.58 -2.55 0.79
CA ALA A 6 5.32 -1.88 2.06
C ALA A 6 6.06 -2.55 3.23
N ARG A 7 6.01 -3.89 3.30
CA ARG A 7 6.73 -4.69 4.29
C ARG A 7 8.25 -4.51 4.15
N ALA A 8 8.77 -4.61 2.93
CA ALA A 8 10.21 -4.45 2.66
C ALA A 8 10.72 -3.02 2.93
N PHE A 9 9.87 -2.01 2.75
CA PHE A 9 10.15 -0.62 3.09
C PHE A 9 10.11 -0.33 4.60
N GLY A 10 9.46 -1.21 5.37
CA GLY A 10 9.38 -1.17 6.83
C GLY A 10 8.13 -0.48 7.38
N LEU A 11 7.03 -0.40 6.62
CA LEU A 11 5.77 0.13 7.15
C LEU A 11 5.18 -0.81 8.21
N PRO A 12 4.59 -0.28 9.30
CA PRO A 12 3.91 -1.07 10.30
C PRO A 12 2.60 -1.57 9.73
N MET A 13 2.59 -2.78 9.20
CA MET A 13 1.41 -3.41 8.61
C MET A 13 1.20 -4.80 9.21
N PRO A 14 -0.02 -5.35 9.17
CA PRO A 14 -0.24 -6.71 9.64
C PRO A 14 0.52 -7.71 8.77
N GLU A 15 0.93 -8.82 9.40
CA GLU A 15 1.42 -9.97 8.64
C GLU A 15 0.33 -10.44 7.68
N PHE A 16 0.74 -10.83 6.48
CA PHE A 16 -0.16 -11.32 5.45
C PHE A 16 0.46 -12.50 4.72
N VAL A 17 -0.41 -13.38 4.25
CA VAL A 17 -0.10 -14.63 3.55
C VAL A 17 -1.10 -14.86 2.44
N LEU A 18 -0.78 -15.79 1.55
CA LEU A 18 -1.77 -16.45 0.72
C LEU A 18 -2.39 -17.57 1.54
N ALA A 19 -3.71 -17.55 1.70
CA ALA A 19 -4.46 -18.58 2.40
C ALA A 19 -5.40 -19.27 1.42
N GLN A 20 -5.66 -20.56 1.63
CA GLN A 20 -6.64 -21.30 0.88
C GLN A 20 -7.69 -21.85 1.85
N ALA A 21 -8.96 -21.67 1.51
CA ALA A 21 -10.04 -22.22 2.29
C ALA A 21 -9.98 -23.77 2.24
N PRO A 22 -10.09 -24.46 3.39
CA PRO A 22 -10.12 -25.92 3.37
C PRO A 22 -11.40 -26.41 2.69
N GLN A 23 -11.33 -27.48 1.91
CA GLN A 23 -12.47 -28.00 1.13
C GLN A 23 -13.74 -28.20 1.97
N GLY A 24 -13.60 -28.70 3.19
CA GLY A 24 -14.74 -28.91 4.09
C GLY A 24 -15.49 -27.61 4.45
N LEU A 25 -14.81 -26.45 4.46
CA LEU A 25 -15.47 -25.15 4.65
C LEU A 25 -16.30 -24.78 3.41
N LEU A 26 -15.77 -25.02 2.21
CA LEU A 26 -16.44 -24.75 0.93
C LEU A 26 -17.70 -25.59 0.74
N ASP A 27 -17.61 -26.88 1.10
CA ASP A 27 -18.67 -27.84 0.87
C ASP A 27 -19.81 -27.74 1.91
N LEU A 28 -19.47 -27.42 3.16
CA LEU A 28 -20.37 -27.58 4.30
C LEU A 28 -20.92 -26.26 4.86
N HIS A 29 -20.35 -25.11 4.49
CA HIS A 29 -20.76 -23.81 5.00
C HIS A 29 -21.08 -22.82 3.87
N PRO A 30 -22.24 -22.13 3.91
CA PRO A 30 -22.57 -21.07 2.95
C PRO A 30 -21.47 -20.00 2.85
N GLU A 31 -20.86 -19.63 3.98
CA GLU A 31 -19.78 -18.64 4.06
C GLU A 31 -18.49 -19.10 3.37
N GLY A 32 -18.31 -20.41 3.21
CA GLY A 32 -17.19 -20.96 2.44
C GLY A 32 -17.29 -20.63 0.95
N ARG A 33 -18.51 -20.44 0.42
CA ARG A 33 -18.70 -20.09 -0.99
C ARG A 33 -18.17 -18.69 -1.33
N ASP A 34 -18.25 -17.76 -0.39
CA ASP A 34 -17.74 -16.39 -0.57
C ASP A 34 -16.20 -16.34 -0.58
N LEU A 35 -15.54 -17.33 0.03
CA LEU A 35 -14.07 -17.44 0.02
C LEU A 35 -13.53 -18.03 -1.29
N GLY A 36 -14.30 -18.89 -1.93
CA GLY A 36 -13.89 -19.60 -3.13
C GLY A 36 -12.81 -20.68 -2.88
N PRO A 37 -12.55 -21.55 -3.87
CA PRO A 37 -11.54 -22.60 -3.78
C PRO A 37 -10.11 -22.11 -4.01
N ASP A 38 -9.95 -20.92 -4.59
CA ASP A 38 -8.66 -20.38 -4.99
C ASP A 38 -7.91 -19.71 -3.83
N PRO A 39 -6.58 -19.54 -3.94
CA PRO A 39 -5.81 -18.80 -2.96
C PRO A 39 -6.30 -17.35 -2.83
N ALA A 40 -6.61 -16.96 -1.60
CA ALA A 40 -7.02 -15.61 -1.23
C ALA A 40 -5.91 -14.89 -0.46
N PHE A 41 -5.92 -13.55 -0.53
CA PHE A 41 -5.13 -12.72 0.37
C PHE A 41 -5.69 -12.81 1.79
N ALA A 42 -4.86 -13.15 2.76
CA ALA A 42 -5.22 -13.14 4.17
C ALA A 42 -4.24 -12.26 4.96
N SER A 43 -4.78 -11.35 5.77
CA SER A 43 -3.99 -10.52 6.68
C SER A 43 -4.38 -10.78 8.13
N GLN A 44 -3.42 -10.64 9.04
CA GLN A 44 -3.64 -10.74 10.46
C GLN A 44 -4.54 -9.59 10.91
N ARG A 45 -5.60 -9.92 11.66
CA ARG A 45 -6.48 -8.89 12.23
C ARG A 45 -5.71 -8.04 13.25
N ALA A 46 -5.69 -6.73 13.03
CA ALA A 46 -5.20 -5.78 14.03
C ALA A 46 -6.16 -5.73 15.24
N GLY A 47 -5.68 -6.13 16.41
CA GLY A 47 -6.48 -6.16 17.64
C GLY A 47 -6.77 -4.76 18.18
N PHE A 48 -8.02 -4.50 18.57
CA PHE A 48 -8.46 -3.24 19.21
C PHE A 48 -8.06 -1.95 18.46
N ALA A 49 -7.93 -2.05 17.14
CA ALA A 49 -7.64 -0.92 16.27
C ALA A 49 -8.94 -0.35 15.69
N GLN A 50 -8.95 0.96 15.48
CA GLN A 50 -10.04 1.71 14.84
C GLN A 50 -9.47 2.55 13.71
N ASP A 51 -10.29 3.03 12.79
CA ASP A 51 -9.82 3.91 11.72
C ASP A 51 -9.12 5.15 12.29
N LEU A 52 -8.03 5.55 11.65
CA LEU A 52 -7.26 6.73 12.03
C LEU A 52 -8.13 7.99 11.88
N THR A 53 -8.35 8.67 12.99
CA THR A 53 -9.10 9.93 13.00
C THR A 53 -8.18 11.14 12.80
N VAL A 54 -8.74 12.30 12.43
CA VAL A 54 -8.02 13.58 12.32
C VAL A 54 -7.30 13.94 13.63
N THR A 55 -7.92 13.66 14.79
CA THR A 55 -7.30 13.91 16.10
C THR A 55 -6.11 12.98 16.36
N GLN A 56 -6.21 11.70 15.99
CA GLN A 56 -5.12 10.73 16.17
C GLN A 56 -3.98 10.93 15.18
N ARG A 57 -4.25 11.46 13.99
CA ARG A 57 -3.23 11.81 12.99
C ARG A 57 -2.08 12.62 13.60
N ALA A 58 -2.40 13.59 14.47
CA ALA A 58 -1.41 14.42 15.15
C ALA A 58 -0.53 13.65 16.15
N SER A 59 -0.94 12.45 16.57
CA SER A 59 -0.18 11.57 17.47
C SER A 59 0.76 10.61 16.74
N VAL A 60 0.68 10.53 15.40
CA VAL A 60 1.60 9.72 14.59
C VAL A 60 2.96 10.43 14.54
N ALA A 61 4.04 9.71 14.83
CA ALA A 61 5.39 10.27 14.76
C ALA A 61 5.69 10.80 13.34
N ALA A 62 6.28 12.00 13.23
CA ALA A 62 6.53 12.66 11.95
C ALA A 62 7.32 11.79 10.96
N ALA A 63 8.32 11.05 11.45
CA ALA A 63 9.08 10.10 10.62
C ALA A 63 8.17 9.03 9.97
N LEU A 64 7.21 8.48 10.74
CA LEU A 64 6.27 7.50 10.21
C LEU A 64 5.25 8.12 9.25
N GLN A 65 4.82 9.36 9.49
CA GLN A 65 3.98 10.10 8.53
C GLN A 65 4.69 10.27 7.18
N ARG A 66 5.98 10.63 7.20
CA ARG A 66 6.81 10.77 6.01
C ARG A 66 7.03 9.43 5.30
N ASP A 67 7.28 8.37 6.06
CA ASP A 67 7.43 7.02 5.51
C ASP A 67 6.19 6.60 4.72
N VAL A 68 4.99 6.79 5.29
CA VAL A 68 3.72 6.49 4.59
C VAL A 68 3.55 7.38 3.37
N LEU A 69 3.73 8.70 3.50
CA LEU A 69 3.63 9.65 2.38
C LEU A 69 4.56 9.29 1.22
N VAL A 70 5.83 9.00 1.49
CA VAL A 70 6.82 8.64 0.46
C VAL A 70 6.46 7.33 -0.20
N PHE A 71 6.02 6.35 0.59
CA PHE A 71 5.64 5.05 0.06
C PHE A 71 4.43 5.15 -0.87
N ASP A 72 3.36 5.84 -0.45
CA ASP A 72 2.16 6.01 -1.26
C ASP A 72 2.41 6.86 -2.50
N TRP A 73 3.24 7.91 -2.38
CA TRP A 73 3.74 8.64 -3.54
C TRP A 73 4.51 7.71 -4.48
N TRP A 74 5.38 6.85 -3.96
CA TRP A 74 6.21 5.92 -4.74
C TRP A 74 5.39 4.92 -5.53
N VAL A 75 4.42 4.28 -4.89
CA VAL A 75 3.60 3.25 -5.53
C VAL A 75 2.37 3.81 -6.24
N ARG A 76 2.16 5.13 -6.27
CA ARG A 76 0.94 5.77 -6.82
C ARG A 76 -0.34 5.29 -6.13
N ASN A 77 -0.37 5.34 -4.80
CA ASN A 77 -1.57 5.05 -4.03
C ASN A 77 -2.28 6.37 -3.69
N GLY A 78 -3.31 6.70 -4.49
CA GLY A 78 -4.10 7.92 -4.33
C GLY A 78 -5.23 7.81 -3.30
N ASP A 79 -5.57 6.60 -2.84
CA ASP A 79 -6.76 6.35 -2.02
C ASP A 79 -6.57 6.74 -0.55
N ARG A 80 -5.31 6.87 -0.10
CA ARG A 80 -4.96 7.18 1.30
C ARG A 80 -5.25 8.63 1.68
N THR A 81 -6.52 8.95 1.85
CA THR A 81 -7.00 10.32 2.00
C THR A 81 -7.56 10.59 3.39
N LEU A 82 -7.31 11.79 3.92
CA LEU A 82 -7.97 12.26 5.14
C LEU A 82 -7.97 13.79 5.17
N THR A 83 -9.14 14.38 4.90
CA THR A 83 -9.36 15.82 4.98
C THR A 83 -10.12 16.19 6.26
N THR A 84 -10.39 17.48 6.46
CA THR A 84 -11.20 17.95 7.59
C THR A 84 -12.66 17.48 7.55
N SER A 85 -13.16 17.07 6.38
CA SER A 85 -14.58 16.75 6.16
C SER A 85 -14.82 15.25 5.98
N SER A 86 -13.90 14.52 5.36
CA SER A 86 -13.98 13.09 5.07
C SER A 86 -12.66 12.56 4.51
N GLY A 87 -12.56 11.24 4.35
CA GLY A 87 -11.47 10.58 3.65
C GLY A 87 -11.51 9.08 3.86
N ASN A 88 -10.72 8.36 3.10
CA ASN A 88 -10.45 6.95 3.31
C ASN A 88 -8.99 6.78 3.78
N PRO A 89 -8.70 6.84 5.08
CA PRO A 89 -7.32 6.82 5.50
C PRO A 89 -6.68 5.46 5.26
N ASN A 90 -7.42 4.35 5.18
CA ASN A 90 -6.88 2.98 5.13
C ASN A 90 -5.74 2.77 6.16
N LEU A 91 -5.85 3.44 7.29
CA LEU A 91 -4.89 3.44 8.38
C LEU A 91 -5.68 3.15 9.64
N LEU A 92 -5.21 2.21 10.44
CA LEU A 92 -5.78 1.93 11.75
C LEU A 92 -4.91 2.50 12.86
N TRP A 93 -5.53 2.83 13.97
CA TRP A 93 -4.89 3.29 15.19
C TRP A 93 -5.13 2.28 16.31
N ALA A 94 -4.07 1.59 16.73
CA ALA A 94 -4.11 0.66 17.86
C ALA A 94 -3.86 1.44 19.17
N ALA A 95 -4.90 1.62 19.98
CA ALA A 95 -4.86 2.49 21.15
C ALA A 95 -3.86 2.04 22.25
N GLY A 96 -3.62 0.73 22.38
CA GLY A 96 -2.71 0.17 23.38
C GLY A 96 -1.25 0.55 23.12
N ASP A 97 -0.75 0.18 21.94
CA ASP A 97 0.63 0.44 21.53
C ASP A 97 0.84 1.84 20.96
N ARG A 98 -0.24 2.64 20.84
CA ARG A 98 -0.27 3.92 20.11
C ARG A 98 0.42 3.80 18.73
N GLY A 99 0.12 2.69 18.07
CA GLY A 99 0.74 2.30 16.81
C GLY A 99 -0.20 2.59 15.65
N LEU A 100 0.35 3.23 14.61
CA LEU A 100 -0.28 3.25 13.30
C LEU A 100 -0.15 1.86 12.67
N VAL A 101 -1.22 1.37 12.05
CA VAL A 101 -1.20 0.15 11.25
C VAL A 101 -1.65 0.49 9.84
N VAL A 102 -0.77 0.28 8.87
CA VAL A 102 -1.02 0.55 7.45
C VAL A 102 -1.70 -0.65 6.82
N ILE A 103 -2.90 -0.43 6.28
CA ILE A 103 -3.68 -1.44 5.59
C ILE A 103 -4.02 -0.97 4.19
N ASP A 104 -4.61 -1.90 3.45
CA ASP A 104 -5.22 -1.73 2.14
C ASP A 104 -4.34 -1.03 1.09
N HIS A 105 -3.65 -1.86 0.32
CA HIS A 105 -2.75 -1.43 -0.77
C HIS A 105 -3.26 -1.92 -2.14
N ASN A 106 -4.54 -2.24 -2.25
CA ASN A 106 -5.16 -2.80 -3.46
C ASN A 106 -5.22 -1.78 -4.61
N LEU A 107 -5.35 -0.49 -4.32
CA LEU A 107 -5.40 0.62 -5.29
C LEU A 107 -4.03 1.29 -5.52
N ALA A 108 -2.94 0.57 -5.21
CA ALA A 108 -1.61 0.99 -5.63
C ALA A 108 -1.43 0.79 -7.15
N PHE A 109 -0.44 1.48 -7.70
CA PHE A 109 -0.04 1.44 -9.11
C PHE A 109 -1.05 2.05 -10.07
N ASP A 110 -1.84 3.02 -9.58
CA ASP A 110 -2.86 3.70 -10.36
C ASP A 110 -2.24 4.39 -11.61
N GLN A 111 -2.77 4.04 -12.78
CA GLN A 111 -2.33 4.61 -14.05
C GLN A 111 -2.86 6.04 -14.24
N ASP A 112 -4.02 6.34 -13.65
CA ASP A 112 -4.70 7.63 -13.70
C ASP A 112 -4.36 8.52 -12.48
N PHE A 113 -3.30 8.15 -11.74
CA PHE A 113 -2.87 8.85 -10.54
C PHE A 113 -2.62 10.35 -10.76
N ASP A 114 -3.37 11.18 -10.03
CA ASP A 114 -3.24 12.64 -10.05
C ASP A 114 -2.35 13.12 -8.88
N ALA A 115 -1.17 13.62 -9.22
CA ALA A 115 -0.21 14.15 -8.25
C ALA A 115 -0.71 15.38 -7.49
N ALA A 116 -1.51 16.25 -8.13
CA ALA A 116 -2.07 17.44 -7.50
C ALA A 116 -3.18 17.06 -6.53
N GLN A 117 -4.05 16.12 -6.92
CA GLN A 117 -5.06 15.57 -6.01
C GLN A 117 -4.40 14.87 -4.81
N PHE A 118 -3.38 14.04 -5.05
CA PHE A 118 -2.61 13.39 -3.99
C PHE A 118 -2.03 14.41 -3.01
N ALA A 119 -1.36 15.46 -3.51
CA ALA A 119 -0.80 16.50 -2.67
C ALA A 119 -1.86 17.22 -1.82
N ALA A 120 -3.06 17.42 -2.36
CA ALA A 120 -4.15 18.10 -1.67
C ALA A 120 -4.87 17.22 -0.62
N THR A 121 -4.99 15.91 -0.85
CA THR A 121 -5.90 15.05 -0.07
C THR A 121 -5.22 13.99 0.77
N HIS A 122 -3.95 13.67 0.50
CA HIS A 122 -3.23 12.63 1.22
C HIS A 122 -3.21 12.91 2.73
N VAL A 123 -3.47 11.90 3.55
CA VAL A 123 -3.60 12.03 5.02
C VAL A 123 -2.41 12.76 5.68
N PHE A 124 -1.20 12.58 5.14
CA PHE A 124 0.04 13.21 5.61
C PHE A 124 0.61 14.25 4.63
N SER A 125 -0.21 14.90 3.81
CA SER A 125 0.21 15.93 2.85
C SER A 125 1.03 17.07 3.48
N GLU A 126 0.77 17.41 4.74
CA GLU A 126 1.54 18.40 5.50
C GLU A 126 3.04 18.05 5.62
N GLN A 127 3.42 16.79 5.41
CA GLN A 127 4.81 16.35 5.41
C GLN A 127 5.54 16.59 4.07
N ILE A 128 4.84 16.95 2.98
CA ILE A 128 5.44 17.13 1.63
C ILE A 128 6.65 18.07 1.64
N PRO A 129 6.59 19.29 2.22
CA PRO A 129 7.75 20.19 2.23
C PRO A 129 8.95 19.60 2.96
N PHE A 130 8.73 18.82 4.02
CA PHE A 130 9.79 18.25 4.85
C PHE A 130 10.51 17.07 4.22
N VAL A 131 9.98 16.52 3.12
CA VAL A 131 10.60 15.43 2.38
C VAL A 131 11.12 15.92 1.04
N PHE A 132 10.26 16.58 0.27
CA PHE A 132 10.51 16.88 -1.15
C PHE A 132 11.21 18.23 -1.37
N GLN A 133 11.27 19.09 -0.35
CA GLN A 133 12.04 20.34 -0.38
C GLN A 133 13.29 20.28 0.52
N ASP A 134 13.54 19.13 1.15
CA ASP A 134 14.74 18.87 1.95
C ASP A 134 15.90 18.37 1.05
N LEU A 135 17.14 18.71 1.41
CA LEU A 135 18.33 18.37 0.60
C LEU A 135 18.88 16.95 0.89
N VAL A 136 18.51 16.35 2.02
CA VAL A 136 19.06 15.12 2.57
C VAL A 136 18.04 13.98 2.58
N GLU A 137 16.80 14.25 2.99
CA GLU A 137 15.72 13.23 3.06
C GLU A 137 15.53 12.45 1.74
N PRO A 138 15.50 13.08 0.54
CA PRO A 138 15.38 12.36 -0.73
C PRO A 138 16.44 11.28 -0.95
N GLN A 139 17.68 11.51 -0.50
CA GLN A 139 18.77 10.55 -0.69
C GLN A 139 18.59 9.31 0.22
N SER A 140 18.18 9.54 1.47
CA SER A 140 17.87 8.49 2.44
C SER A 140 16.72 7.61 1.95
N TYR A 141 15.62 8.25 1.51
CA TYR A 141 14.48 7.52 0.99
C TYR A 141 14.78 6.80 -0.33
N ALA A 142 15.53 7.40 -1.26
CA ALA A 142 15.91 6.72 -2.50
C ALA A 142 16.70 5.42 -2.25
N ALA A 143 17.52 5.36 -1.19
CA ALA A 143 18.20 4.12 -0.80
C ALA A 143 17.21 3.07 -0.27
N ARG A 144 16.31 3.46 0.64
CA ARG A 144 15.29 2.57 1.22
C ARG A 144 14.31 2.04 0.17
N LEU A 145 13.82 2.88 -0.74
CA LEU A 145 12.91 2.50 -1.81
C LEU A 145 13.58 1.51 -2.77
N ARG A 146 14.84 1.74 -3.15
CA ARG A 146 15.61 0.78 -3.99
C ARG A 146 15.81 -0.56 -3.30
N GLN A 147 16.11 -0.55 -1.99
CA GLN A 147 16.23 -1.77 -1.22
C GLN A 147 14.89 -2.53 -1.17
N ALA A 148 13.79 -1.83 -0.94
CA ALA A 148 12.46 -2.42 -0.97
C ALA A 148 12.09 -2.96 -2.36
N LEU A 149 12.47 -2.27 -3.44
CA LEU A 149 12.18 -2.68 -4.82
C LEU A 149 12.79 -4.05 -5.17
N ALA A 150 13.84 -4.48 -4.47
CA ALA A 150 14.47 -5.78 -4.69
C ALA A 150 13.51 -6.97 -4.49
N VAL A 151 12.42 -6.80 -3.72
CA VAL A 151 11.42 -7.87 -3.54
C VAL A 151 10.42 -7.98 -4.68
N TRP A 152 10.44 -7.06 -5.65
CA TRP A 152 9.46 -7.02 -6.74
C TRP A 152 9.38 -8.31 -7.57
N PRO A 153 10.50 -8.89 -8.05
CA PRO A 153 10.44 -10.12 -8.83
C PRO A 153 9.78 -11.26 -8.05
N ASP A 154 10.15 -11.43 -6.79
CA ASP A 154 9.57 -12.47 -5.93
C ASP A 154 8.09 -12.20 -5.63
N ALA A 155 7.69 -10.95 -5.44
CA ALA A 155 6.29 -10.59 -5.21
C ALA A 155 5.41 -10.89 -6.42
N CYS A 156 5.92 -10.74 -7.64
CA CYS A 156 5.22 -11.12 -8.87
C CYS A 156 5.22 -12.65 -9.05
N ASN A 157 6.37 -13.31 -8.92
CA ASN A 157 6.50 -14.75 -9.16
C ASN A 157 5.71 -15.62 -8.16
N ASN A 158 5.43 -15.11 -6.97
CA ASN A 158 4.63 -15.81 -5.95
C ASN A 158 3.14 -15.45 -5.97
N ALA A 159 2.69 -14.58 -6.89
CA ALA A 159 1.26 -14.32 -7.05
C ALA A 159 0.55 -15.57 -7.61
N PRO A 160 -0.63 -15.95 -7.09
CA PRO A 160 -1.43 -17.04 -7.64
C PRO A 160 -1.67 -16.84 -9.14
N GLU A 161 -1.64 -17.95 -9.91
CA GLU A 161 -1.85 -17.91 -11.36
C GLU A 161 -3.18 -17.24 -11.73
N ALA A 162 -4.24 -17.57 -10.99
CA ALA A 162 -5.58 -17.00 -11.19
C ALA A 162 -5.60 -15.46 -11.11
N TRP A 163 -4.71 -14.82 -10.35
CA TRP A 163 -4.70 -13.36 -10.19
C TRP A 163 -4.18 -12.62 -11.43
N TRP A 164 -3.62 -13.33 -12.40
CA TRP A 164 -3.21 -12.77 -13.69
C TRP A 164 -4.37 -12.68 -14.69
N PHE A 165 -5.55 -13.15 -14.32
CA PHE A 165 -6.75 -13.19 -15.16
C PHE A 165 -7.92 -12.49 -14.47
N VAL A 166 -8.86 -12.00 -15.28
CA VAL A 166 -10.07 -11.30 -14.80
C VAL A 166 -11.20 -12.30 -14.53
N ASP A 167 -11.17 -13.45 -15.21
CA ASP A 167 -12.14 -14.53 -15.14
C ASP A 167 -11.56 -15.79 -14.49
N ASP A 168 -12.42 -16.56 -13.83
CA ASP A 168 -12.07 -17.83 -13.17
C ASP A 168 -11.59 -18.88 -14.18
N GLU A 169 -12.05 -18.82 -15.43
CA GLU A 169 -11.61 -19.71 -16.51
C GLU A 169 -10.19 -19.39 -17.01
N GLN A 170 -9.56 -18.32 -16.52
CA GLN A 170 -8.20 -17.89 -16.86
C GLN A 170 -8.00 -17.66 -18.36
N THR A 171 -8.98 -17.03 -19.02
CA THR A 171 -8.96 -16.80 -20.47
C THR A 171 -8.71 -15.35 -20.85
N VAL A 172 -9.02 -14.41 -19.95
CA VAL A 172 -8.87 -12.96 -20.14
C VAL A 172 -7.79 -12.46 -19.17
N PRO A 173 -6.58 -12.12 -19.67
CA PRO A 173 -5.54 -11.59 -18.80
C PRO A 173 -5.94 -10.23 -18.24
N THR A 174 -5.44 -9.91 -17.04
CA THR A 174 -5.53 -8.56 -16.47
C THR A 174 -4.73 -7.56 -17.32
N ASP A 175 -5.01 -6.27 -17.14
CA ASP A 175 -4.24 -5.17 -17.71
C ASP A 175 -2.97 -4.84 -16.90
N PHE A 176 -2.67 -5.64 -15.86
CA PHE A 176 -1.52 -5.44 -15.01
C PHE A 176 -0.23 -5.90 -15.70
N ASP A 177 0.64 -4.95 -16.03
CA ASP A 177 1.97 -5.20 -16.63
C ASP A 177 3.10 -5.03 -15.58
N PRO A 178 3.70 -6.13 -15.09
CA PRO A 178 4.77 -6.08 -14.10
C PRO A 178 6.00 -5.29 -14.53
N ALA A 179 6.31 -5.28 -15.82
CA ALA A 179 7.48 -4.57 -16.35
C ALA A 179 7.21 -3.06 -16.41
N ALA A 180 6.01 -2.66 -16.83
CA ALA A 180 5.59 -1.26 -16.78
C ALA A 180 5.54 -0.73 -15.34
N ILE A 181 4.99 -1.51 -14.39
CA ILE A 181 4.98 -1.12 -12.98
C ILE A 181 6.40 -1.05 -12.40
N LEU A 182 7.29 -1.98 -12.75
CA LEU A 182 8.70 -1.91 -12.34
C LEU A 182 9.38 -0.64 -12.88
N ALA A 183 9.14 -0.28 -14.15
CA ALA A 183 9.66 0.96 -14.72
C ALA A 183 9.12 2.19 -13.98
N MET A 184 7.82 2.19 -13.64
CA MET A 184 7.20 3.22 -12.81
C MET A 184 7.87 3.29 -11.43
N LEU A 185 8.07 2.19 -10.72
CA LEU A 185 8.71 2.17 -9.39
C LEU A 185 10.16 2.65 -9.44
N ASN A 186 10.89 2.40 -10.53
CA ASN A 186 12.26 2.87 -10.71
C ASN A 186 12.39 4.40 -10.81
N ARG A 187 11.28 5.14 -10.97
CA ARG A 187 11.29 6.61 -10.99
C ARG A 187 11.88 7.23 -9.72
N CYS A 188 11.90 6.52 -8.59
CA CYS A 188 12.57 6.96 -7.35
C CYS A 188 14.06 7.29 -7.51
N THR A 189 14.68 6.85 -8.61
CA THR A 189 16.08 7.15 -8.97
C THR A 189 16.24 8.45 -9.75
N THR A 190 15.14 9.06 -10.20
CA THR A 190 15.14 10.28 -11.01
C THR A 190 14.90 11.51 -10.14
N GLN A 191 15.42 12.67 -10.56
CA GLN A 191 15.17 13.91 -9.83
C GLN A 191 13.71 14.35 -9.88
N GLU A 192 12.99 14.09 -10.98
CA GLU A 192 11.58 14.52 -11.14
C GLU A 192 10.66 13.88 -10.10
N PHE A 193 10.94 12.64 -9.70
CA PHE A 193 10.17 11.97 -8.63
C PHE A 193 10.21 12.73 -7.31
N TRP A 194 11.28 13.47 -7.04
CA TRP A 194 11.48 14.19 -5.78
C TRP A 194 10.97 15.64 -5.82
N ARG A 195 10.24 16.05 -6.88
CA ARG A 195 9.74 17.42 -7.06
C ARG A 195 8.26 17.60 -6.74
N LEU A 196 7.69 16.77 -5.86
CA LEU A 196 6.30 16.93 -5.43
C LEU A 196 6.13 18.23 -4.63
N THR A 197 5.13 19.04 -5.00
CA THR A 197 4.76 20.27 -4.30
C THR A 197 3.40 20.11 -3.62
N PRO A 198 3.16 20.80 -2.50
CA PRO A 198 1.84 20.86 -1.87
C PRO A 198 0.78 21.50 -2.78
#